data_AF-A0A7W8W3P2-F1
#
_entry.id   AF-A0A7W8W3P2-F1
#
_cell.length_a   1.000
_cell.length_b   1.000
_cell.length_c   1.000
_cell.angle_alpha   90.00
_cell.angle_beta   90.00
_cell.angle_gamma   90.00
#
_symmetry.space_group_name_H-M   'P 1'
#
loop_
_entity.id
_entity.type
_entity.pdbx_description
1 polymer ?
#
loop_
_entity_poly.entity_id
_entity_poly.type
_entity_poly.pdbx_seq_one_letter_code
_entity_poly.pdbx_strand_id
1 'polypeptide(L)'
;MKCKIVPVGRRRDGGTRYWCLAHHANATAKYGVAAHMCVAANDVPIGPEETLDLDFEKYPGGIALWGSVPAVYDTTYQSVDRGIHVHARCIKNGFKEIDRTYRKLRIPLPGDLFSDGWVEVDEIDAINYMVSSVFGFKTISVNCTYCGFPHLDRDWFSVHTHRRHQCHGCGRQFSDSVSGIGNPLSDVGQLLGSKPKAKIRALKSVSFRQCDYPGGIQIWGSNPAIVWTSDEPEEVGIHIHAFSSHEQAMPIVDDTYLKVTIDGIKLNANQVRTYMAQSSMPHLDGRVVDLVCPSCGESHFDHAEMAYTPHIDHECHSCKTLFRSHTQIKKTIGNPFVAVRRKLATKGLNPLREDKLGLRPETI
;
A
#
# COMPACT_ATOMS: atom_id res chain seq x y z
N MET A 1 -13.78 -22.24 3.16
CA MET A 1 -13.28 -23.25 4.13
C MET A 1 -14.08 -23.12 5.43
N LYS A 2 -14.26 -24.17 6.25
CA LYS A 2 -14.97 -24.04 7.54
C LYS A 2 -14.05 -23.42 8.60
N CYS A 3 -14.58 -22.53 9.43
CA CYS A 3 -13.81 -21.93 10.53
C CYS A 3 -13.32 -22.99 11.53
N LYS A 4 -12.07 -22.86 11.99
CA LYS A 4 -11.48 -23.63 13.09
C LYS A 4 -11.09 -22.69 14.23
N ILE A 5 -12.05 -22.37 15.09
CA ILE A 5 -11.90 -21.34 16.13
C ILE A 5 -11.37 -21.95 17.42
N VAL A 6 -10.27 -21.40 17.94
CA VAL A 6 -9.60 -21.89 19.15
C VAL A 6 -9.24 -20.73 20.08
N PRO A 7 -9.13 -20.94 21.41
CA PRO A 7 -8.60 -19.95 22.32
C PRO A 7 -7.07 -19.82 22.15
N VAL A 8 -6.56 -18.58 22.10
CA VAL A 8 -5.14 -18.28 21.81
C VAL A 8 -4.45 -17.39 22.84
N GLY A 9 -5.10 -17.18 23.98
CA GLY A 9 -4.56 -16.42 25.11
C GLY A 9 -5.54 -15.41 25.65
N ARG A 10 -5.01 -14.43 26.40
CA ARG A 10 -5.79 -13.39 27.08
C ARG A 10 -5.68 -12.04 26.35
N ARG A 11 -6.73 -11.24 26.44
CA ARG A 11 -6.79 -9.83 26.05
C ARG A 11 -6.25 -8.96 27.19
N ARG A 12 -6.07 -7.66 26.94
CA ARG A 12 -5.59 -6.70 27.96
C ARG A 12 -6.54 -6.59 29.16
N ASP A 13 -7.83 -6.80 28.95
CA ASP A 13 -8.88 -6.80 29.98
C ASP A 13 -9.05 -8.17 30.68
N GLY A 14 -8.17 -9.14 30.42
CA GLY A 14 -8.25 -10.49 30.97
C GLY A 14 -9.26 -11.41 30.27
N GLY A 15 -10.01 -10.92 29.28
CA GLY A 15 -10.90 -11.75 28.47
C GLY A 15 -10.15 -12.78 27.61
N THR A 16 -10.78 -13.90 27.25
CA THR A 16 -10.19 -14.86 26.33
C THR A 16 -10.19 -14.31 24.91
N ARG A 17 -9.11 -14.56 24.16
CA ARG A 17 -9.00 -14.27 22.74
C ARG A 17 -9.18 -15.56 21.96
N TYR A 18 -9.96 -15.48 20.89
CA TYR A 18 -10.23 -16.56 19.97
C TYR A 18 -9.70 -16.23 18.57
N TRP A 19 -9.17 -17.25 17.91
CA TRP A 19 -8.56 -17.15 16.59
C TRP A 19 -9.03 -18.29 15.70
N CYS A 20 -9.21 -18.01 14.41
CA CYS A 20 -9.49 -19.03 13.42
C CYS A 20 -8.21 -19.47 12.74
N LEU A 21 -7.79 -20.72 12.97
CA LEU A 21 -6.61 -21.30 12.34
C LEU A 21 -6.81 -21.60 10.85
N ALA A 22 -8.06 -21.72 10.40
CA ALA A 22 -8.37 -22.00 8.98
C ALA A 22 -8.28 -20.75 8.10
N HIS A 23 -8.56 -19.58 8.66
CA HIS A 23 -8.57 -18.30 7.92
C HIS A 23 -7.53 -17.30 8.45
N HIS A 24 -6.69 -17.71 9.40
CA HIS A 24 -5.65 -16.87 10.01
C HIS A 24 -6.18 -15.50 10.48
N ALA A 25 -7.30 -15.51 11.20
CA ALA A 25 -8.06 -14.29 11.50
C ALA A 25 -8.70 -14.28 12.89
N ASN A 26 -8.98 -13.07 13.39
CA ASN A 26 -9.65 -12.85 14.66
C ASN A 26 -11.05 -13.50 14.67
N ALA A 27 -11.35 -14.22 15.75
CA ALA A 27 -12.63 -14.90 15.97
C ALA A 27 -13.19 -14.62 17.38
N THR A 28 -12.80 -13.50 17.98
CA THR A 28 -13.28 -13.05 19.29
C THR A 28 -14.50 -12.15 19.11
N ALA A 29 -15.65 -12.56 19.63
CA ALA A 29 -16.86 -11.76 19.61
C ALA A 29 -16.92 -10.76 20.78
N LYS A 30 -17.99 -9.96 20.81
CA LYS A 30 -18.31 -9.08 21.94
C LYS A 30 -18.31 -9.88 23.25
N TYR A 31 -17.83 -9.27 24.33
CA TYR A 31 -17.66 -9.89 25.65
C TYR A 31 -16.60 -11.00 25.73
N GLY A 32 -15.73 -11.15 24.71
CA GLY A 32 -14.58 -12.06 24.81
C GLY A 32 -14.95 -13.55 24.69
N VAL A 33 -16.06 -13.86 24.00
CA VAL A 33 -16.47 -15.23 23.68
C VAL A 33 -16.05 -15.61 22.26
N ALA A 34 -16.09 -16.90 21.92
CA ALA A 34 -15.86 -17.34 20.56
C ALA A 34 -16.96 -16.83 19.63
N ALA A 35 -16.59 -16.27 18.49
CA ALA A 35 -17.54 -15.91 17.44
C ALA A 35 -18.07 -17.17 16.73
N HIS A 36 -19.26 -17.08 16.13
CA HIS A 36 -19.77 -18.15 15.26
C HIS A 36 -18.91 -18.33 14.00
N MET A 37 -18.38 -17.22 13.48
CA MET A 37 -17.47 -17.17 12.35
C MET A 37 -16.39 -16.12 12.59
N CYS A 38 -15.18 -16.33 12.06
CA CYS A 38 -14.14 -15.30 12.13
C CYS A 38 -14.39 -14.16 11.15
N VAL A 39 -13.67 -13.06 11.33
CA VAL A 39 -13.81 -11.87 10.48
C VAL A 39 -13.53 -12.13 8.99
N ALA A 40 -12.69 -13.13 8.69
CA ALA A 40 -12.31 -13.53 7.32
C ALA A 40 -13.15 -14.67 6.73
N ALA A 41 -14.22 -15.11 7.40
CA ALA A 41 -14.96 -16.31 6.98
C ALA A 41 -15.67 -16.17 5.62
N ASN A 42 -15.99 -14.93 5.24
CA ASN A 42 -16.67 -14.60 3.98
C ASN A 42 -15.71 -13.98 2.96
N ASP A 43 -14.39 -14.02 3.20
CA ASP A 43 -13.44 -13.53 2.22
C ASP A 43 -13.42 -14.45 1.01
N VAL A 44 -13.48 -13.84 -0.17
CA VAL A 44 -13.31 -14.57 -1.42
C VAL A 44 -11.83 -14.98 -1.51
N PRO A 45 -11.52 -16.28 -1.57
CA PRO A 45 -10.15 -16.75 -1.75
C PRO A 45 -9.55 -16.19 -3.04
N ILE A 46 -8.24 -15.97 -3.05
CA ILE A 46 -7.51 -15.56 -4.25
C ILE A 46 -7.52 -16.73 -5.23
N GLY A 47 -8.00 -16.49 -6.45
CA GLY A 47 -8.09 -17.51 -7.50
C GLY A 47 -6.73 -17.82 -8.16
N PRO A 48 -6.61 -18.95 -8.87
CA PRO A 48 -5.42 -19.25 -9.67
C PRO A 48 -5.11 -18.20 -10.73
N GLU A 49 -6.12 -17.57 -11.33
CA GLU A 49 -6.01 -16.50 -12.33
C GLU A 49 -5.50 -15.17 -11.77
N GLU A 50 -5.58 -15.01 -10.45
CA GLU A 50 -5.07 -13.87 -9.68
C GLU A 50 -3.71 -14.18 -9.03
N THR A 51 -3.19 -15.41 -9.23
CA THR A 51 -1.93 -15.90 -8.68
C THR A 51 -0.91 -16.08 -9.80
N LEU A 52 0.33 -15.66 -9.56
CA LEU A 52 1.45 -15.92 -10.48
C LEU A 52 2.54 -16.72 -9.78
N ASP A 53 2.90 -17.85 -10.39
CA ASP A 53 4.13 -18.57 -10.09
C ASP A 53 5.29 -17.86 -10.80
N LEU A 54 5.99 -16.98 -10.08
CA LEU A 54 7.06 -16.15 -10.63
C LEU A 54 8.41 -16.84 -10.46
N ASP A 55 8.83 -17.57 -11.48
CA ASP A 55 10.16 -18.17 -11.56
C ASP A 55 11.19 -17.16 -12.09
N PHE A 56 12.04 -16.68 -11.20
CA PHE A 56 13.01 -15.63 -11.50
C PHE A 56 14.06 -16.04 -12.53
N GLU A 57 14.38 -17.34 -12.62
CA GLU A 57 15.37 -17.86 -13.57
C GLU A 57 14.91 -17.68 -15.02
N LYS A 58 13.59 -17.61 -15.26
CA LYS A 58 13.02 -17.38 -16.59
C LYS A 58 13.13 -15.93 -17.06
N TYR A 59 13.43 -14.99 -16.16
CA TYR A 59 13.44 -13.55 -16.48
C TYR A 59 14.79 -12.89 -16.17
N PRO A 60 15.89 -13.33 -16.81
CA PRO A 60 17.23 -12.76 -16.57
C PRO A 60 17.36 -11.33 -17.10
N GLY A 61 16.41 -10.85 -17.91
CA GLY A 61 16.34 -9.46 -18.36
C GLY A 61 15.89 -8.46 -17.29
N GLY A 62 15.39 -8.95 -16.15
CA GLY A 62 15.05 -8.14 -14.99
C GLY A 62 13.61 -8.36 -14.54
N ILE A 63 13.42 -8.27 -13.22
CA ILE A 63 12.14 -8.33 -12.53
C ILE A 63 12.04 -7.10 -11.63
N ALA A 64 10.84 -6.51 -11.61
CA ALA A 64 10.47 -5.52 -10.63
C ALA A 64 9.09 -5.79 -10.04
N LEU A 65 8.97 -5.62 -8.72
CA LEU A 65 7.77 -5.87 -7.95
C LEU A 65 7.39 -4.64 -7.15
N TRP A 66 6.12 -4.25 -7.16
CA TRP A 66 5.58 -3.15 -6.34
C TRP A 66 4.30 -3.55 -5.63
N GLY A 67 4.05 -2.96 -4.46
CA GLY A 67 2.71 -2.91 -3.89
C GLY A 67 1.84 -1.97 -4.71
N SER A 68 0.82 -2.51 -5.37
CA SER A 68 -0.14 -1.74 -6.16
C SER A 68 -1.40 -1.47 -5.34
N VAL A 69 -1.85 -0.22 -5.44
CA VAL A 69 -3.07 0.30 -4.82
C VAL A 69 -3.83 1.12 -5.87
N PRO A 70 -5.15 1.33 -5.68
CA PRO A 70 -5.93 2.17 -6.57
C PRO A 70 -5.30 3.54 -6.78
N ALA A 71 -5.46 4.08 -7.98
CA ALA A 71 -5.02 5.44 -8.27
C ALA A 71 -5.67 6.42 -7.30
N VAL A 72 -4.87 7.36 -6.80
CA VAL A 72 -5.36 8.40 -5.88
C VAL A 72 -6.26 9.42 -6.57
N TYR A 73 -6.24 9.43 -7.90
CA TYR A 73 -7.20 10.11 -8.75
C TYR A 73 -7.47 9.21 -9.95
N ASP A 74 -8.72 8.76 -10.11
CA ASP A 74 -9.15 7.89 -11.20
C ASP A 74 -10.48 8.39 -11.77
N THR A 75 -10.51 8.69 -13.06
CA THR A 75 -11.71 9.07 -13.82
C THR A 75 -11.97 8.12 -14.99
N THR A 76 -11.39 6.92 -14.95
CA THR A 76 -11.51 5.89 -15.98
C THR A 76 -12.57 4.84 -15.62
N TYR A 77 -12.92 3.98 -16.58
CA TYR A 77 -13.69 2.76 -16.33
C TYR A 77 -12.82 1.49 -16.25
N GLN A 78 -11.50 1.65 -16.09
CA GLN A 78 -10.58 0.52 -16.01
C GLN A 78 -10.82 -0.31 -14.74
N SER A 79 -10.46 -1.59 -14.75
CA SER A 79 -10.46 -2.39 -13.52
C SER A 79 -9.57 -1.74 -12.46
N VAL A 80 -9.98 -1.85 -11.19
CA VAL A 80 -9.17 -1.38 -10.06
C VAL A 80 -7.86 -2.14 -10.04
N ASP A 81 -6.75 -1.41 -10.06
CA ASP A 81 -5.44 -2.00 -9.86
C ASP A 81 -5.17 -2.18 -8.35
N ARG A 82 -4.95 -3.41 -7.92
CA ARG A 82 -4.59 -3.74 -6.54
C ARG A 82 -3.81 -5.05 -6.46
N GLY A 83 -2.76 -5.07 -5.65
CA GLY A 83 -1.98 -6.28 -5.38
C GLY A 83 -0.49 -6.09 -5.54
N ILE A 84 0.15 -7.02 -6.24
CA ILE A 84 1.57 -7.03 -6.55
C ILE A 84 1.71 -6.76 -8.03
N HIS A 85 2.16 -5.56 -8.39
CA HIS A 85 2.43 -5.21 -9.77
C HIS A 85 3.78 -5.79 -10.19
N VAL A 86 3.78 -6.56 -11.28
CA VAL A 86 4.94 -7.32 -11.75
C VAL A 86 5.36 -6.81 -13.12
N HIS A 87 6.60 -6.39 -13.21
CA HIS A 87 7.33 -6.30 -14.47
C HIS A 87 8.33 -7.45 -14.56
N ALA A 88 8.33 -8.20 -15.66
CA ALA A 88 9.32 -9.24 -15.91
C ALA A 88 9.77 -9.27 -17.38
N ARG A 89 11.07 -9.51 -17.61
CA ARG A 89 11.69 -9.52 -18.94
C ARG A 89 12.61 -10.74 -19.10
N CYS A 90 12.43 -11.48 -20.20
CA CYS A 90 13.40 -12.52 -20.57
C CYS A 90 14.76 -11.95 -20.99
N ILE A 91 14.79 -10.76 -21.60
CA ILE A 91 16.00 -10.17 -22.18
C ILE A 91 16.19 -8.76 -21.63
N LYS A 92 17.44 -8.40 -21.27
CA LYS A 92 17.79 -7.07 -20.76
C LYS A 92 17.39 -6.02 -21.80
N ASN A 93 16.66 -4.99 -21.37
CA ASN A 93 16.09 -3.95 -22.24
C ASN A 93 15.13 -4.46 -23.34
N GLY A 94 14.68 -5.72 -23.28
CA GLY A 94 13.67 -6.28 -24.18
C GLY A 94 12.26 -5.76 -23.88
N PHE A 95 11.22 -6.37 -24.46
CA PHE A 95 9.83 -6.07 -24.09
C PHE A 95 9.47 -6.66 -22.72
N LYS A 96 8.45 -6.09 -22.07
CA LYS A 96 7.92 -6.64 -20.82
C LYS A 96 7.09 -7.84 -21.24
N GLU A 97 7.44 -9.02 -20.75
CA GLU A 97 6.64 -10.22 -20.96
C GLU A 97 5.50 -10.28 -19.94
N ILE A 98 5.79 -9.81 -18.72
CA ILE A 98 4.79 -9.56 -17.70
C ILE A 98 4.76 -8.07 -17.41
N ASP A 99 3.57 -7.49 -17.51
CA ASP A 99 3.23 -6.13 -17.09
C ASP A 99 1.79 -6.16 -16.56
N ARG A 100 1.64 -6.68 -15.35
CA ARG A 100 0.33 -6.96 -14.77
C ARG A 100 0.40 -7.05 -13.26
N THR A 101 -0.72 -6.74 -12.62
CA THR A 101 -0.92 -6.91 -11.18
C THR A 101 -1.59 -8.23 -10.84
N TYR A 102 -1.07 -8.90 -9.83
CA TYR A 102 -1.57 -10.15 -9.27
C TYR A 102 -1.90 -9.97 -7.80
N ARG A 103 -2.87 -10.70 -7.27
CA ARG A 103 -3.19 -10.63 -5.83
C ARG A 103 -2.31 -11.54 -4.99
N LYS A 104 -1.64 -12.51 -5.61
CA LYS A 104 -0.73 -13.43 -4.94
C LYS A 104 0.43 -13.80 -5.85
N LEU A 105 1.63 -13.90 -5.29
CA LEU A 105 2.78 -14.51 -5.94
C LEU A 105 3.21 -15.76 -5.19
N ARG A 106 3.64 -16.77 -5.96
CA ARG A 106 4.46 -17.87 -5.46
C ARG A 106 5.85 -17.65 -6.03
N ILE A 107 6.85 -17.58 -5.15
CA ILE A 107 8.25 -17.32 -5.49
C ILE A 107 9.06 -18.57 -5.11
N PRO A 108 9.82 -19.16 -6.04
CA PRO A 108 10.65 -20.30 -5.69
C PRO A 108 11.81 -19.78 -4.84
N LEU A 109 11.96 -20.34 -3.64
CA LEU A 109 13.13 -20.13 -2.81
C LEU A 109 13.88 -21.47 -2.67
N PRO A 110 15.21 -21.46 -2.55
CA PRO A 110 15.98 -22.68 -2.31
C PRO A 110 15.45 -23.37 -1.05
N GLY A 111 14.67 -24.44 -1.25
CA GLY A 111 13.96 -25.11 -0.18
C GLY A 111 14.88 -25.98 0.68
N ASP A 112 14.44 -26.25 1.90
CA ASP A 112 14.89 -27.46 2.60
C ASP A 112 14.16 -28.70 2.04
N LEU A 113 14.59 -29.91 2.42
CA LEU A 113 14.03 -31.19 1.96
C LEU A 113 12.53 -31.39 2.25
N PHE A 114 11.89 -30.50 3.02
CA PHE A 114 10.51 -30.62 3.49
C PHE A 114 9.56 -29.55 2.94
N SER A 115 10.08 -28.46 2.38
CA SER A 115 9.29 -27.45 1.70
C SER A 115 8.96 -27.86 0.25
N ASP A 116 7.84 -27.36 -0.28
CA ASP A 116 7.54 -27.45 -1.72
C ASP A 116 8.43 -26.52 -2.57
N GLY A 117 9.35 -25.79 -1.93
CA GLY A 117 10.28 -24.85 -2.54
C GLY A 117 9.65 -23.49 -2.87
N TRP A 118 8.42 -23.21 -2.45
CA TRP A 118 7.73 -21.95 -2.76
C TRP A 118 7.43 -21.14 -1.51
N VAL A 119 7.67 -19.83 -1.57
CA VAL A 119 7.12 -18.87 -0.62
C VAL A 119 5.98 -18.11 -1.27
N GLU A 120 4.89 -17.98 -0.51
CA GLU A 120 3.69 -17.28 -0.94
C GLU A 120 3.63 -15.91 -0.28
N VAL A 121 3.34 -14.89 -1.09
CA VAL A 121 3.11 -13.52 -0.65
C VAL A 121 1.88 -12.96 -1.35
N ASP A 122 1.11 -12.12 -0.66
CA ASP A 122 -0.16 -11.61 -1.17
C ASP A 122 -0.23 -10.08 -1.27
N GLU A 123 -1.36 -9.59 -1.78
CA GLU A 123 -1.65 -8.16 -1.94
C GLU A 123 -1.50 -7.39 -0.63
N ILE A 124 -1.83 -7.98 0.52
CA ILE A 124 -1.78 -7.31 1.81
C ILE A 124 -0.32 -7.14 2.24
N ASP A 125 0.54 -8.13 2.01
CA ASP A 125 1.99 -8.02 2.26
C ASP A 125 2.58 -6.85 1.47
N ALA A 126 2.28 -6.78 0.17
CA ALA A 126 2.85 -5.81 -0.75
C ALA A 126 2.35 -4.38 -0.52
N ILE A 127 1.06 -4.22 -0.25
CA ILE A 127 0.47 -2.91 0.08
C ILE A 127 1.08 -2.36 1.37
N ASN A 128 1.21 -3.19 2.42
CA ASN A 128 1.80 -2.70 3.68
C ASN A 128 3.31 -2.46 3.56
N TYR A 129 4.03 -3.21 2.72
CA TYR A 129 5.43 -2.90 2.38
C TYR A 129 5.55 -1.52 1.73
N MET A 130 4.66 -1.23 0.77
CA MET A 130 4.58 0.08 0.12
C MET A 130 4.32 1.19 1.16
N VAL A 131 3.34 1.00 2.04
CA VAL A 131 2.99 1.98 3.09
C VAL A 131 4.21 2.29 3.97
N SER A 132 4.84 1.26 4.55
CA SER A 132 6.05 1.42 5.38
C SER A 132 7.15 2.17 4.61
N SER A 133 7.38 1.79 3.36
CA SER A 133 8.41 2.38 2.49
C SER A 133 8.12 3.84 2.11
N VAL A 134 6.85 4.22 1.94
CA VAL A 134 6.45 5.61 1.66
C VAL A 134 6.80 6.52 2.82
N PHE A 135 6.54 6.08 4.05
CA PHE A 135 6.84 6.83 5.27
C PHE A 135 8.29 6.67 5.75
N GLY A 136 9.13 5.96 5.00
CA GLY A 136 10.57 5.86 5.25
C GLY A 136 10.98 4.81 6.28
N PHE A 137 10.07 3.91 6.64
CA PHE A 137 10.38 2.78 7.50
C PHE A 137 11.04 1.65 6.70
N LYS A 138 12.07 1.05 7.30
CA LYS A 138 12.59 -0.24 6.84
C LYS A 138 11.78 -1.35 7.50
N THR A 139 11.32 -2.30 6.71
CA THR A 139 10.69 -3.51 7.24
C THR A 139 11.75 -4.56 7.57
N ILE A 140 11.38 -5.50 8.44
CA ILE A 140 12.22 -6.62 8.86
C ILE A 140 11.46 -7.94 8.69
N SER A 141 12.21 -9.02 8.52
CA SER A 141 11.66 -10.37 8.54
C SER A 141 11.44 -10.81 9.98
N VAL A 142 10.21 -11.21 10.29
CA VAL A 142 9.78 -11.60 11.63
C VAL A 142 8.96 -12.86 11.51
N ASN A 143 9.36 -13.91 12.23
CA ASN A 143 8.60 -15.17 12.27
C ASN A 143 8.08 -15.41 13.68
N CYS A 144 6.87 -15.96 13.77
CA CYS A 144 6.28 -16.29 15.05
C CYS A 144 7.09 -17.38 15.78
N THR A 145 7.54 -17.11 17.01
CA THR A 145 8.28 -18.07 17.83
C THR A 145 7.47 -19.31 18.24
N TYR A 146 6.14 -19.31 18.06
CA TYR A 146 5.27 -20.43 18.41
C TYR A 146 4.96 -21.37 17.23
N CYS A 147 4.82 -20.83 16.01
CA CYS A 147 4.36 -21.61 14.86
C CYS A 147 5.15 -21.36 13.57
N GLY A 148 6.20 -20.53 13.61
CA GLY A 148 7.04 -20.21 12.46
C GLY A 148 6.38 -19.33 11.38
N PHE A 149 5.11 -18.97 11.53
CA PHE A 149 4.37 -18.21 10.51
C PHE A 149 5.02 -16.83 10.26
N PRO A 150 5.27 -16.43 9.00
CA PRO A 150 5.78 -15.10 8.67
C PRO A 150 4.83 -14.00 9.12
N HIS A 151 5.36 -13.00 9.81
CA HIS A 151 4.56 -11.94 10.44
C HIS A 151 4.48 -10.71 9.53
N LEU A 152 3.27 -10.15 9.42
CA LEU A 152 3.01 -8.89 8.72
C LEU A 152 2.42 -7.88 9.69
N ASP A 153 3.10 -6.75 9.87
CA ASP A 153 2.54 -5.58 10.52
C ASP A 153 1.70 -4.78 9.53
N ARG A 154 0.40 -4.72 9.80
CA ARG A 154 -0.62 -4.12 8.93
C ARG A 154 -1.11 -2.80 9.49
N ASP A 155 -1.58 -1.93 8.60
CA ASP A 155 -2.36 -0.74 8.98
C ASP A 155 -1.59 0.15 9.99
N TRP A 156 -2.12 0.40 11.19
CA TRP A 156 -1.40 1.17 12.23
C TRP A 156 0.02 0.63 12.50
N PHE A 157 0.19 -0.69 12.52
CA PHE A 157 1.48 -1.29 12.84
C PHE A 157 2.49 -1.20 11.69
N SER A 158 2.03 -0.95 10.45
CA SER A 158 2.90 -0.75 9.28
C SER A 158 3.70 0.57 9.31
N VAL A 159 3.41 1.44 10.27
CA VAL A 159 4.08 2.74 10.47
C VAL A 159 4.48 2.99 11.94
N HIS A 160 4.41 1.98 12.80
CA HIS A 160 4.80 2.10 14.21
C HIS A 160 5.68 0.92 14.61
N THR A 161 6.98 1.18 14.81
CA THR A 161 7.93 0.15 15.24
C THR A 161 7.57 -0.39 16.62
N HIS A 162 7.64 -1.70 16.79
CA HIS A 162 7.38 -2.33 18.08
C HIS A 162 8.10 -3.67 18.18
N ARG A 163 8.11 -4.25 19.39
CA ARG A 163 8.70 -5.57 19.67
C ARG A 163 7.66 -6.67 19.90
N ARG A 164 6.42 -6.32 20.27
CA ARG A 164 5.40 -7.28 20.68
C ARG A 164 4.35 -7.42 19.59
N HIS A 165 4.35 -8.56 18.93
CA HIS A 165 3.51 -8.85 17.78
C HIS A 165 2.35 -9.76 18.17
N GLN A 166 1.31 -9.76 17.34
CA GLN A 166 0.25 -10.77 17.36
C GLN A 166 0.32 -11.56 16.06
N CYS A 167 0.66 -12.84 16.15
CA CYS A 167 0.83 -13.69 14.98
C CYS A 167 -0.50 -13.91 14.23
N HIS A 168 -0.53 -13.69 12.92
CA HIS A 168 -1.70 -13.97 12.09
C HIS A 168 -1.97 -15.46 11.88
N GLY A 169 -0.93 -16.31 11.87
CA GLY A 169 -1.10 -17.76 11.75
C GLY A 169 -1.81 -18.37 12.98
N CYS A 170 -1.22 -18.22 14.16
CA CYS A 170 -1.70 -18.88 15.38
C CYS A 170 -2.45 -17.98 16.38
N GLY A 171 -2.54 -16.68 16.15
CA GLY A 171 -3.24 -15.72 17.02
C GLY A 171 -2.54 -15.40 18.36
N ARG A 172 -1.42 -16.06 18.67
CA ARG A 172 -0.66 -15.84 19.89
C ARG A 172 0.17 -14.56 19.81
N GLN A 173 0.39 -13.95 20.96
CA GLN A 173 1.33 -12.83 21.07
C GLN A 173 2.73 -13.35 21.33
N PHE A 174 3.69 -12.82 20.59
CA PHE A 174 5.11 -13.10 20.74
C PHE A 174 5.89 -11.79 20.76
N SER A 175 7.15 -11.85 21.16
CA SER A 175 8.04 -10.71 21.12
C SER A 175 9.26 -11.04 20.29
N ASP A 176 9.72 -10.06 19.51
CA ASP A 176 11.00 -10.10 18.84
C ASP A 176 12.09 -9.43 19.70
N SER A 177 13.34 -9.77 19.42
CA SER A 177 14.55 -9.24 20.04
C SER A 177 14.80 -7.77 19.66
N VAL A 178 14.37 -7.36 18.46
CA VAL A 178 14.57 -6.02 17.91
C VAL A 178 13.23 -5.34 17.70
N SER A 179 13.20 -4.01 17.84
CA SER A 179 12.01 -3.22 17.50
C SER A 179 12.01 -2.95 16.00
N GLY A 180 10.91 -3.28 15.31
CA GLY A 180 10.81 -3.09 13.87
C GLY A 180 9.38 -3.19 13.37
N ILE A 181 9.25 -3.21 12.04
CA ILE A 181 7.97 -3.42 11.33
C ILE A 181 8.13 -4.70 10.53
N GLY A 182 7.44 -5.75 10.95
CA GLY A 182 7.45 -7.05 10.30
C GLY A 182 6.78 -7.01 8.94
N ASN A 183 7.43 -7.54 7.90
CA ASN A 183 6.80 -7.79 6.61
C ASN A 183 7.46 -9.00 5.94
N PRO A 184 6.70 -10.00 5.44
CA PRO A 184 7.26 -11.18 4.77
C PRO A 184 8.09 -10.85 3.53
N LEU A 185 7.85 -9.70 2.89
CA LEU A 185 8.59 -9.26 1.70
C LEU A 185 9.96 -8.65 2.01
N SER A 186 10.31 -8.44 3.29
CA SER A 186 11.54 -7.73 3.68
C SER A 186 12.82 -8.38 3.14
N ASP A 187 12.84 -9.70 3.07
CA ASP A 187 14.01 -10.46 2.63
C ASP A 187 13.94 -10.86 1.15
N VAL A 188 12.78 -10.72 0.50
CA VAL A 188 12.56 -11.22 -0.87
C VAL A 188 13.55 -10.58 -1.84
N GLY A 189 13.78 -9.26 -1.75
CA GLY A 189 14.80 -8.59 -2.55
C GLY A 189 16.20 -9.19 -2.36
N GLN A 190 16.62 -9.41 -1.11
CA GLN A 190 17.94 -9.96 -0.80
C GLN A 190 18.09 -11.41 -1.30
N LEU A 191 17.07 -12.24 -1.06
CA LEU A 191 17.04 -13.64 -1.48
C LEU A 191 17.16 -13.79 -3.01
N LEU A 192 16.67 -12.80 -3.74
CA LEU A 192 16.70 -12.75 -5.19
C LEU A 192 17.91 -11.98 -5.75
N GLY A 193 18.87 -11.60 -4.89
CA GLY A 193 20.08 -10.87 -5.31
C GLY A 193 19.81 -9.42 -5.75
N SER A 194 18.62 -8.88 -5.47
CA SER A 194 18.30 -7.47 -5.71
C SER A 194 19.20 -6.60 -4.84
N LYS A 195 19.93 -5.67 -5.45
CA LYS A 195 20.77 -4.72 -4.73
C LYS A 195 19.99 -3.42 -4.51
N PRO A 196 20.18 -2.71 -3.39
CA PRO A 196 19.63 -1.37 -3.23
C PRO A 196 20.07 -0.50 -4.41
N LYS A 197 19.10 0.05 -5.14
CA LYS A 197 19.37 0.93 -6.27
C LYS A 197 19.18 2.39 -5.89
N ALA A 198 19.93 3.24 -6.59
CA ALA A 198 19.72 4.68 -6.50
C ALA A 198 18.34 5.02 -7.06
N LYS A 199 17.61 5.86 -6.33
CA LYS A 199 16.38 6.48 -6.80
C LYS A 199 16.76 7.77 -7.49
N ILE A 200 16.42 7.89 -8.77
CA ILE A 200 16.58 9.14 -9.52
C ILE A 200 15.23 9.84 -9.60
N ARG A 201 15.24 11.17 -9.58
CA ARG A 201 14.04 11.91 -9.91
C ARG A 201 13.80 11.74 -11.41
N ALA A 202 12.55 11.51 -11.80
CA ALA A 202 12.17 11.61 -13.20
C ALA A 202 12.68 12.93 -13.80
N LEU A 203 13.06 12.95 -15.07
CA LEU A 203 13.50 14.18 -15.74
C LEU A 203 12.35 14.85 -16.51
N LYS A 204 11.32 14.06 -16.83
CA LYS A 204 10.21 14.46 -17.69
C LYS A 204 9.22 15.35 -16.93
N SER A 205 8.55 16.21 -17.68
CA SER A 205 7.44 17.03 -17.21
C SER A 205 6.28 16.89 -18.19
N VAL A 206 5.05 16.96 -17.68
CA VAL A 206 3.86 16.87 -18.52
C VAL A 206 2.84 17.94 -18.12
N SER A 207 2.17 18.51 -19.12
CA SER A 207 1.07 19.44 -18.94
C SER A 207 -0.02 19.14 -19.96
N PHE A 208 -1.24 18.88 -19.51
CA PHE A 208 -2.36 18.58 -20.41
C PHE A 208 -3.71 18.99 -19.80
N ARG A 209 -4.78 18.92 -20.61
CA ARG A 209 -6.15 19.10 -20.13
C ARG A 209 -6.87 17.77 -20.08
N GLN A 210 -7.74 17.56 -19.10
CA GLN A 210 -8.50 16.31 -18.99
C GLN A 210 -9.44 16.10 -20.19
N CYS A 211 -9.90 17.17 -20.83
CA CYS A 211 -10.74 17.08 -22.02
C CYS A 211 -10.03 16.44 -23.23
N ASP A 212 -8.70 16.40 -23.21
CA ASP A 212 -7.91 15.77 -24.28
C ASP A 212 -7.85 14.23 -24.12
N TYR A 213 -8.36 13.69 -22.98
CA TYR A 213 -8.36 12.26 -22.63
C TYR A 213 -9.76 11.81 -22.17
N PRO A 214 -10.73 11.63 -23.09
CA PRO A 214 -12.10 11.31 -22.72
C PRO A 214 -12.24 9.93 -22.06
N GLY A 215 -11.30 9.01 -22.29
CA GLY A 215 -11.23 7.72 -21.59
C GLY A 215 -10.95 7.84 -20.08
N GLY A 216 -10.53 9.03 -19.62
CA GLY A 216 -10.18 9.31 -18.24
C GLY A 216 -8.67 9.26 -17.99
N ILE A 217 -8.29 9.54 -16.75
CA ILE A 217 -6.90 9.51 -16.29
C ILE A 217 -6.79 8.80 -14.94
N GLN A 218 -5.62 8.23 -14.69
CA GLN A 218 -5.25 7.63 -13.41
C GLN A 218 -3.93 8.23 -12.92
N ILE A 219 -3.82 8.51 -11.62
CA ILE A 219 -2.65 9.15 -11.01
C ILE A 219 -2.21 8.36 -9.78
N TRP A 220 -0.91 8.05 -9.71
CA TRP A 220 -0.25 7.49 -8.54
C TRP A 220 0.97 8.32 -8.14
N GLY A 221 1.36 8.23 -6.86
CA GLY A 221 2.69 8.65 -6.45
C GLY A 221 3.64 7.47 -6.63
N SER A 222 4.83 7.70 -7.17
CA SER A 222 5.85 6.64 -7.24
C SER A 222 6.12 6.03 -5.85
N ASN A 223 6.11 4.71 -5.76
CA ASN A 223 6.52 3.96 -4.59
C ASN A 223 7.79 3.16 -4.86
N PRO A 224 8.62 2.94 -3.83
CA PRO A 224 9.79 2.08 -3.95
C PRO A 224 9.40 0.66 -4.33
N ALA A 225 10.15 0.07 -5.24
CA ALA A 225 10.04 -1.35 -5.57
C ALA A 225 10.38 -2.23 -4.36
N ILE A 226 9.62 -3.31 -4.21
CA ILE A 226 9.92 -4.42 -3.29
C ILE A 226 11.15 -5.18 -3.80
N VAL A 227 11.15 -5.47 -5.10
CA VAL A 227 12.25 -6.11 -5.83
C VAL A 227 12.53 -5.26 -7.06
N TRP A 228 13.82 -5.05 -7.38
CA TRP A 228 14.25 -4.40 -8.61
C TRP A 228 15.61 -4.95 -9.02
N THR A 229 15.61 -5.90 -9.95
CA THR A 229 16.85 -6.56 -10.39
C THR A 229 17.52 -5.89 -11.58
N SER A 230 16.86 -4.91 -12.22
CA SER A 230 17.46 -4.13 -13.31
C SER A 230 18.66 -3.29 -12.82
N ASP A 231 19.62 -3.05 -13.73
CA ASP A 231 20.74 -2.16 -13.45
C ASP A 231 20.38 -0.68 -13.47
N GLU A 232 19.28 -0.36 -14.14
CA GLU A 232 18.77 1.00 -14.24
C GLU A 232 18.29 1.52 -12.88
N PRO A 233 18.38 2.83 -12.61
CA PRO A 233 17.84 3.41 -11.40
C PRO A 233 16.31 3.42 -11.41
N GLU A 234 15.72 3.44 -10.22
CA GLU A 234 14.27 3.61 -10.06
C GLU A 234 13.90 5.09 -10.21
N GLU A 235 12.93 5.38 -11.07
CA GLU A 235 12.42 6.75 -11.25
C GLU A 235 11.37 7.11 -10.19
N VAL A 236 11.54 8.29 -9.58
CA VAL A 236 10.63 8.84 -8.58
C VAL A 236 9.95 10.08 -9.14
N GLY A 237 8.62 10.10 -9.05
CA GLY A 237 7.74 11.17 -9.52
C GLY A 237 6.27 10.86 -9.29
N ILE A 238 5.43 11.39 -10.18
CA ILE A 238 4.00 11.10 -10.28
C ILE A 238 3.82 10.23 -11.53
N HIS A 239 3.23 9.06 -11.34
CA HIS A 239 2.91 8.15 -12.41
C HIS A 239 1.51 8.45 -12.95
N ILE A 240 1.36 8.51 -14.28
CA ILE A 240 0.10 8.89 -14.93
C ILE A 240 -0.23 7.90 -16.02
N HIS A 241 -1.47 7.43 -16.00
CA HIS A 241 -2.13 6.87 -17.17
C HIS A 241 -3.15 7.87 -17.73
N ALA A 242 -3.18 8.03 -19.05
CA ALA A 242 -4.22 8.81 -19.73
C ALA A 242 -4.74 8.10 -20.99
N PHE A 243 -6.07 8.03 -21.13
CA PHE A 243 -6.75 7.21 -22.13
C PHE A 243 -7.48 8.09 -23.15
N SER A 244 -7.26 7.80 -24.45
CA SER A 244 -7.89 8.54 -25.54
C SER A 244 -9.38 8.20 -25.75
N SER A 245 -9.85 7.07 -25.22
CA SER A 245 -11.25 6.63 -25.27
C SER A 245 -11.55 5.63 -24.15
N HIS A 246 -12.83 5.38 -23.86
CA HIS A 246 -13.26 4.45 -22.81
C HIS A 246 -12.99 2.97 -23.15
N GLU A 247 -12.86 2.64 -24.44
CA GLU A 247 -12.66 1.28 -24.94
C GLU A 247 -11.18 0.88 -24.94
N GLN A 248 -10.28 1.84 -24.72
CA GLN A 248 -8.85 1.63 -24.82
C GLN A 248 -8.35 0.86 -23.58
N ALA A 249 -7.76 -0.31 -23.79
CA ALA A 249 -7.19 -1.12 -22.70
C ALA A 249 -5.85 -0.56 -22.19
N MET A 250 -5.02 -0.04 -23.09
CA MET A 250 -3.71 0.55 -22.76
C MET A 250 -3.76 2.06 -22.85
N PRO A 251 -3.20 2.81 -21.90
CA PRO A 251 -3.16 4.26 -21.99
C PRO A 251 -2.25 4.75 -23.13
N ILE A 252 -2.51 5.97 -23.64
CA ILE A 252 -1.60 6.65 -24.59
C ILE A 252 -0.50 7.45 -23.90
N VAL A 253 -0.67 7.71 -22.60
CA VAL A 253 0.35 8.28 -21.72
C VAL A 253 0.55 7.29 -20.58
N ASP A 254 1.76 6.76 -20.44
CA ASP A 254 2.17 5.83 -19.39
C ASP A 254 3.62 6.13 -19.05
N ASP A 255 3.83 6.94 -18.02
CA ASP A 255 5.17 7.36 -17.61
C ASP A 255 5.19 7.94 -16.19
N THR A 256 6.40 8.11 -15.66
CA THR A 256 6.64 8.81 -14.40
C THR A 256 7.22 10.19 -14.65
N TYR A 257 6.57 11.21 -14.08
CA TYR A 257 6.90 12.61 -14.31
C TYR A 257 7.31 13.32 -13.03
N LEU A 258 8.29 14.23 -13.16
CA LEU A 258 8.73 15.09 -12.05
C LEU A 258 7.75 16.23 -11.77
N LYS A 259 7.26 16.84 -12.84
CA LYS A 259 6.32 17.96 -12.78
C LYS A 259 5.10 17.60 -13.60
N VAL A 260 3.94 17.67 -12.96
CA VAL A 260 2.65 17.38 -13.56
C VAL A 260 1.75 18.58 -13.39
N THR A 261 1.17 19.04 -14.49
CA THR A 261 0.12 20.08 -14.48
C THR A 261 -1.09 19.58 -15.26
N ILE A 262 -2.25 19.49 -14.62
CA ILE A 262 -3.49 19.03 -15.25
C ILE A 262 -4.53 20.13 -15.14
N ASP A 263 -5.06 20.59 -16.26
CA ASP A 263 -6.01 21.72 -16.32
C ASP A 263 -5.50 22.98 -15.58
N GLY A 264 -4.19 23.25 -15.69
CA GLY A 264 -3.51 24.35 -14.99
C GLY A 264 -3.27 24.12 -13.49
N ILE A 265 -3.62 22.95 -12.95
CA ILE A 265 -3.43 22.59 -11.54
C ILE A 265 -2.12 21.81 -11.42
N LYS A 266 -1.16 22.36 -10.68
CA LYS A 266 0.13 21.71 -10.41
C LYS A 266 -0.03 20.65 -9.32
N LEU A 267 0.53 19.47 -9.54
CA LEU A 267 0.55 18.41 -8.55
C LEU A 267 1.89 18.39 -7.80
N ASN A 268 1.83 18.08 -6.51
CA ASN A 268 3.01 17.88 -5.68
C ASN A 268 3.22 16.38 -5.46
N ALA A 269 4.34 15.85 -5.96
CA ALA A 269 4.63 14.42 -5.91
C ALA A 269 4.64 13.84 -4.48
N ASN A 270 5.10 14.63 -3.50
CA ASN A 270 5.13 14.17 -2.11
C ASN A 270 3.71 14.08 -1.52
N GLN A 271 2.86 15.07 -1.80
CA GLN A 271 1.46 15.04 -1.33
C GLN A 271 0.67 13.88 -1.95
N VAL A 272 0.85 13.64 -3.26
CA VAL A 272 0.24 12.51 -4.00
C VAL A 272 0.71 11.18 -3.40
N ARG A 273 2.03 11.00 -3.24
CA ARG A 273 2.64 9.77 -2.70
C ARG A 273 2.23 9.51 -1.26
N THR A 274 2.24 10.53 -0.40
CA THR A 274 1.78 10.42 0.98
C THR A 274 0.28 10.10 1.03
N TYR A 275 -0.53 10.73 0.20
CA TYR A 275 -1.96 10.43 0.13
C TYR A 275 -2.23 8.98 -0.29
N MET A 276 -1.44 8.46 -1.23
CA MET A 276 -1.54 7.07 -1.68
C MET A 276 -1.30 6.05 -0.55
N ALA A 277 -0.30 6.28 0.30
CA ALA A 277 -0.10 5.45 1.48
C ALA A 277 -1.19 5.66 2.53
N GLN A 278 -1.60 6.91 2.77
CA GLN A 278 -2.67 7.26 3.70
C GLN A 278 -4.01 6.61 3.35
N SER A 279 -4.41 6.64 2.08
CA SER A 279 -5.67 6.04 1.59
C SER A 279 -5.65 4.50 1.65
N SER A 280 -4.48 3.90 1.83
CA SER A 280 -4.30 2.46 1.93
C SER A 280 -4.36 1.95 3.37
N MET A 281 -4.51 2.83 4.37
CA MET A 281 -4.53 2.49 5.79
C MET A 281 -5.93 2.68 6.40
N PRO A 282 -6.68 1.59 6.67
CA PRO A 282 -8.02 1.67 7.24
C PRO A 282 -8.15 2.51 8.52
N HIS A 283 -7.14 2.54 9.41
CA HIS A 283 -7.23 3.36 10.64
C HIS A 283 -7.28 4.88 10.37
N LEU A 284 -6.94 5.31 9.15
CA LEU A 284 -7.00 6.69 8.69
C LEU A 284 -8.28 7.05 7.92
N ASP A 285 -9.21 6.11 7.72
CA ASP A 285 -10.42 6.39 6.94
C ASP A 285 -11.19 7.59 7.52
N GLY A 286 -11.49 8.56 6.66
CA GLY A 286 -12.14 9.82 7.02
C GLY A 286 -11.29 10.81 7.86
N ARG A 287 -10.02 10.53 8.14
CA ARG A 287 -9.15 11.40 8.99
C ARG A 287 -8.18 12.26 8.20
N VAL A 288 -7.94 11.93 6.93
CA VAL A 288 -7.05 12.69 6.04
C VAL A 288 -7.87 13.77 5.35
N VAL A 289 -7.57 15.03 5.62
CA VAL A 289 -8.41 16.16 5.23
C VAL A 289 -7.58 17.31 4.65
N ASP A 290 -8.26 18.17 3.90
CA ASP A 290 -7.75 19.45 3.46
C ASP A 290 -7.80 20.45 4.63
N LEU A 291 -6.64 20.93 5.05
CA LEU A 291 -6.51 21.93 6.11
C LEU A 291 -5.82 23.17 5.55
N VAL A 292 -6.28 24.33 6.00
CA VAL A 292 -5.68 25.63 5.67
C VAL A 292 -5.34 26.32 6.99
N CYS A 293 -4.14 26.90 7.07
CA CYS A 293 -3.74 27.65 8.25
C CYS A 293 -4.65 28.89 8.40
N PRO A 294 -5.32 29.08 9.54
CA PRO A 294 -6.22 30.22 9.73
C PRO A 294 -5.48 31.57 9.82
N SER A 295 -4.17 31.54 10.07
CA SER A 295 -3.34 32.75 10.23
C SER A 295 -2.81 33.26 8.88
N CYS A 296 -2.28 32.38 8.04
CA CYS A 296 -1.64 32.79 6.77
C CYS A 296 -2.36 32.30 5.50
N GLY A 297 -3.38 31.45 5.60
CA GLY A 297 -4.12 30.92 4.45
C GLY A 297 -3.40 29.84 3.64
N GLU A 298 -2.19 29.44 4.03
CA GLU A 298 -1.45 28.36 3.34
C GLU A 298 -2.07 26.98 3.60
N SER A 299 -2.08 26.13 2.57
CA SER A 299 -2.52 24.74 2.70
C SER A 299 -1.55 23.96 3.60
N HIS A 300 -2.09 23.25 4.58
CA HIS A 300 -1.32 22.51 5.57
C HIS A 300 -1.09 21.06 5.12
N PHE A 301 0.17 20.64 5.19
CA PHE A 301 0.60 19.28 4.89
C PHE A 301 1.39 18.73 6.07
N ASP A 302 0.86 17.72 6.74
CA ASP A 302 1.57 17.09 7.84
C ASP A 302 2.75 16.25 7.33
N HIS A 303 3.85 16.28 8.09
CA HIS A 303 5.10 15.60 7.78
C HIS A 303 5.50 14.62 8.90
N ALA A 304 6.40 13.68 8.58
CA ALA A 304 6.92 12.69 9.52
C ALA A 304 5.79 11.94 10.25
N GLU A 305 5.86 11.78 11.57
CA GLU A 305 4.85 11.08 12.38
C GLU A 305 3.44 11.65 12.21
N MET A 306 3.34 12.96 12.06
CA MET A 306 2.05 13.64 11.87
C MET A 306 1.40 13.30 10.52
N ALA A 307 2.14 12.75 9.56
CA ALA A 307 1.60 12.33 8.26
C ALA A 307 0.85 10.99 8.33
N TYR A 308 0.99 10.21 9.41
CA TYR A 308 0.32 8.91 9.57
C TYR A 308 -0.30 8.69 10.96
N THR A 309 -0.11 9.60 11.91
CA THR A 309 -0.74 9.55 13.23
C THR A 309 -1.76 10.67 13.38
N PRO A 310 -3.08 10.38 13.45
CA PRO A 310 -4.10 11.40 13.63
C PRO A 310 -3.93 12.18 14.94
N HIS A 311 -3.91 13.50 14.84
CA HIS A 311 -3.62 14.39 15.96
C HIS A 311 -4.54 15.63 15.95
N ILE A 312 -4.51 16.42 17.02
CA ILE A 312 -5.43 17.55 17.23
C ILE A 312 -4.78 18.87 16.85
N ASP A 313 -3.52 19.06 17.23
CA ASP A 313 -2.81 20.33 17.11
C ASP A 313 -1.87 20.27 15.89
N HIS A 314 -2.14 21.14 14.91
CA HIS A 314 -1.36 21.26 13.68
C HIS A 314 -0.47 22.51 13.75
N GLU A 315 0.81 22.38 13.38
CA GLU A 315 1.74 23.52 13.25
C GLU A 315 1.91 23.89 11.77
N CYS A 316 1.49 25.10 11.39
CA CYS A 316 1.69 25.57 10.02
C CYS A 316 3.18 25.70 9.69
N HIS A 317 3.65 25.01 8.65
CA HIS A 317 5.06 25.06 8.25
C HIS A 317 5.53 26.46 7.81
N SER A 318 4.63 27.28 7.24
CA SER A 318 4.94 28.61 6.71
C SER A 318 5.02 29.70 7.80
N CYS A 319 4.07 29.74 8.72
CA CYS A 319 3.97 30.82 9.73
C CYS A 319 4.10 30.35 11.19
N LYS A 320 4.28 29.04 11.42
CA LYS A 320 4.44 28.43 12.75
C LYS A 320 3.25 28.55 13.69
N THR A 321 2.12 29.07 13.21
CA THR A 321 0.90 29.14 14.02
C THR A 321 0.37 27.73 14.28
N LEU A 322 0.10 27.43 15.55
CA LEU A 322 -0.64 26.25 15.97
C LEU A 322 -2.14 26.46 15.75
N PHE A 323 -2.80 25.47 15.16
CA PHE A 323 -4.24 25.51 14.92
C PHE A 323 -4.85 24.11 15.01
N ARG A 324 -6.18 24.05 15.03
CA ARG A 324 -6.93 22.79 15.11
C ARG A 324 -7.86 22.67 13.92
N SER A 325 -8.14 21.44 13.53
CA SER A 325 -9.18 21.15 12.55
C SER A 325 -10.55 21.58 13.06
N HIS A 326 -11.31 22.28 12.21
CA HIS A 326 -12.71 22.66 12.47
C HIS A 326 -13.71 21.58 12.03
N THR A 327 -13.23 20.39 11.65
CA THR A 327 -14.10 19.28 11.27
C THR A 327 -14.74 18.62 12.50
N GLN A 328 -15.80 17.82 12.30
CA GLN A 328 -16.42 17.06 13.39
C GLN A 328 -15.45 16.02 13.99
N ILE A 329 -14.49 15.54 13.20
CA ILE A 329 -13.48 14.59 13.65
C ILE A 329 -12.32 15.37 14.25
N LYS A 330 -12.11 15.23 15.57
CA LYS A 330 -11.08 15.99 16.28
C LYS A 330 -9.64 15.65 15.90
N LYS A 331 -9.37 14.36 15.61
CA LYS A 331 -8.03 13.86 15.27
C LYS A 331 -7.93 13.65 13.77
N THR A 332 -7.17 14.52 13.11
CA THR A 332 -7.04 14.59 11.65
C THR A 332 -5.58 14.62 11.22
N ILE A 333 -5.37 14.46 9.91
CA ILE A 333 -4.10 14.62 9.22
C ILE A 333 -4.33 15.56 8.03
N GLY A 334 -3.53 16.61 7.92
CA GLY A 334 -3.56 17.54 6.80
C GLY A 334 -2.82 16.99 5.58
N ASN A 335 -3.52 16.88 4.45
CA ASN A 335 -2.91 16.64 3.15
C ASN A 335 -3.60 17.50 2.07
N PRO A 336 -2.90 18.50 1.48
CA PRO A 336 -3.48 19.40 0.49
C PRO A 336 -3.96 18.68 -0.78
N PHE A 337 -3.46 17.47 -1.05
CA PHE A 337 -3.91 16.69 -2.20
C PHE A 337 -5.41 16.38 -2.14
N VAL A 338 -6.03 16.34 -0.95
CA VAL A 338 -7.50 16.21 -0.82
C VAL A 338 -8.24 17.34 -1.53
N ALA A 339 -7.76 18.59 -1.40
CA ALA A 339 -8.32 19.75 -2.09
C ALA A 339 -8.06 19.68 -3.60
N VAL A 340 -6.82 19.34 -3.97
CA VAL A 340 -6.38 19.22 -5.36
C VAL A 340 -7.20 18.18 -6.11
N ARG A 341 -7.43 17.01 -5.50
CA ARG A 341 -8.24 15.91 -6.02
C ARG A 341 -9.67 16.35 -6.31
N ARG A 342 -10.32 17.05 -5.37
CA ARG A 342 -11.65 17.65 -5.59
C ARG A 342 -11.64 18.68 -6.72
N LYS A 343 -10.62 19.54 -6.76
CA LYS A 343 -10.50 20.58 -7.80
C LYS A 343 -10.30 19.98 -9.19
N LEU A 344 -9.50 18.92 -9.32
CA LEU A 344 -9.36 18.17 -10.57
C LEU A 344 -10.70 17.55 -10.99
N ALA A 345 -11.43 16.94 -10.06
CA ALA A 345 -12.71 16.30 -10.35
C ALA A 345 -13.76 17.29 -10.89
N THR A 346 -13.75 18.55 -10.45
CA THR A 346 -14.66 19.59 -11.01
C THR A 346 -14.39 19.92 -12.48
N LYS A 347 -13.23 19.52 -13.02
CA LYS A 347 -12.83 19.74 -14.41
C LYS A 347 -12.78 18.44 -15.23
N GLY A 348 -12.96 17.29 -14.58
CA GLY A 348 -12.95 15.99 -15.25
C GLY A 348 -14.20 15.78 -16.09
N LEU A 349 -14.06 15.05 -17.20
CA LEU A 349 -15.20 14.65 -18.04
C LEU A 349 -16.03 13.53 -17.37
N ASN A 350 -15.35 12.64 -16.66
CA ASN A 350 -15.93 11.47 -16.01
C ASN A 350 -15.93 11.67 -14.49
N PRO A 351 -16.84 11.00 -13.76
CA PRO A 351 -16.86 11.05 -12.31
C PRO A 351 -15.55 10.52 -11.72
N LEU A 352 -15.10 11.17 -10.65
CA LEU A 352 -14.01 10.66 -9.82
C LEU A 352 -14.46 9.38 -9.10
N ARG A 353 -13.64 8.34 -9.18
CA ARG A 353 -13.84 7.08 -8.46
C ARG A 353 -13.28 7.15 -7.04
N GLU A 354 -13.95 6.42 -6.14
CA GLU A 354 -13.64 6.29 -4.72
C GLU A 354 -13.38 4.81 -4.37
N ASP A 355 -12.48 4.19 -5.12
CA ASP A 355 -12.19 2.77 -4.97
C ASP A 355 -11.50 2.50 -3.62
N LYS A 356 -12.16 1.72 -2.77
CA LYS A 356 -11.62 1.27 -1.50
C LYS A 356 -11.00 -0.12 -1.65
N LEU A 357 -9.82 -0.31 -1.05
CA LEU A 357 -9.15 -1.62 -1.02
C LEU A 357 -9.92 -2.68 -0.20
N GLY A 358 -10.85 -2.27 0.66
CA GLY A 358 -11.58 -3.19 1.54
C GLY A 358 -10.72 -3.84 2.63
N LEU A 359 -9.52 -3.29 2.90
CA LEU A 359 -8.66 -3.77 3.99
C LEU A 359 -9.32 -3.54 5.35
N ARG A 360 -9.07 -4.45 6.28
CA ARG A 360 -9.59 -4.35 7.65
C ARG A 360 -8.63 -3.55 8.52
N PRO A 361 -9.14 -2.72 9.45
CA PRO A 361 -8.29 -2.10 10.46
C PRO A 361 -7.71 -3.17 11.37
N GLU A 362 -6.41 -3.04 11.68
CA GLU A 362 -5.77 -3.93 12.65
C GLU A 362 -6.18 -3.45 14.05
N THR A 363 -6.88 -4.29 14.81
CA THR A 363 -7.40 -3.91 16.12
C THR A 363 -6.29 -3.82 17.18
N ILE A 364 -6.13 -2.65 17.81
CA ILE A 364 -5.15 -2.30 18.87
C ILE A 364 -5.42 -3.01 20.22
#